data_AF-A0A424IMV9-F1
#
_entry.id   AF-A0A424IMV9-F1
#
_cell.length_a   1.000
_cell.length_b   1.000
_cell.length_c   1.000
_cell.angle_alpha   90.00
_cell.angle_beta   90.00
_cell.angle_gamma   90.00
#
_symmetry.space_group_name_H-M   'P 1'
#
loop_
_entity.id
_entity.type
_entity.pdbx_description
1 polymer ?
#
loop_
_entity_poly.entity_id
_entity_poly.type
_entity_poly.pdbx_seq_one_letter_code
_entity_poly.pdbx_strand_id
1 'polypeptide(L)'
;MATAESLPGGDGPTALLFGVSVECEKADAGIDAEITVYGDLLGAASETTLPLFVALVDKDENVLARAQGNFRVKPGQFKVDMPVLQFDPSTLGSVDQAAFLAGFVLTDAELKANRATWRDNLNIN
;
A
#
# COMPACT_ATOMS: atom_id res chain seq x y z
N MET A 1 -13.48 -3.64 -8.27
CA MET A 1 -12.31 -4.38 -8.79
C MET A 1 -11.10 -3.69 -8.22
N ALA A 2 -10.40 -4.30 -7.25
CA ALA A 2 -9.21 -3.71 -6.67
C ALA A 2 -8.04 -3.95 -7.64
N THR A 3 -7.52 -2.88 -8.23
CA THR A 3 -6.31 -2.92 -9.05
C THR A 3 -5.12 -3.11 -8.12
N ALA A 4 -4.74 -4.36 -7.87
CA ALA A 4 -3.43 -4.65 -7.32
C ALA A 4 -2.40 -4.10 -8.33
N GLU A 5 -1.64 -3.08 -7.95
CA GLU A 5 -0.52 -2.57 -8.73
C GLU A 5 0.52 -3.69 -8.85
N SER A 6 0.47 -4.41 -9.96
CA SER A 6 1.52 -5.33 -10.33
C SER A 6 2.76 -4.51 -10.67
N LEU A 7 3.86 -4.74 -9.95
CA LEU A 7 5.18 -4.30 -10.40
C LEU A 7 5.48 -4.88 -11.79
N PRO A 8 6.28 -4.19 -12.62
CA PRO A 8 6.46 -4.55 -14.02
C PRO A 8 7.14 -5.93 -14.14
N GLY A 9 6.46 -6.85 -14.83
CA GLY A 9 6.91 -8.22 -15.05
C GLY A 9 8.13 -8.30 -15.96
N GLY A 10 9.30 -8.48 -15.36
CA GLY A 10 10.42 -9.22 -15.96
C GLY A 10 10.56 -10.58 -15.27
N ASP A 11 11.48 -11.43 -15.72
CA ASP A 11 11.81 -12.77 -15.14
C ASP A 11 12.39 -12.71 -13.69
N GLY A 12 11.99 -11.73 -12.88
CA GLY A 12 12.50 -11.44 -11.55
C GLY A 12 11.45 -11.62 -10.43
N PRO A 13 11.89 -11.49 -9.17
CA PRO A 13 11.00 -11.59 -8.01
C PRO A 13 9.88 -10.55 -8.08
N THR A 14 8.64 -11.01 -7.86
CA THR A 14 7.43 -10.18 -7.91
C THR A 14 6.77 -10.19 -6.55
N ALA A 15 6.49 -9.01 -5.99
CA ALA A 15 5.70 -8.86 -4.78
C ALA A 15 4.28 -8.44 -5.13
N LEU A 16 3.29 -9.10 -4.52
CA LEU A 16 1.87 -8.81 -4.68
C LEU A 16 1.26 -8.51 -3.32
N LEU A 17 0.41 -7.48 -3.24
CA LEU A 17 -0.43 -7.24 -2.07
C LEU A 17 -1.85 -7.71 -2.41
N PHE A 18 -2.46 -8.50 -1.52
CA PHE A 18 -3.80 -9.05 -1.76
C PHE A 18 -4.81 -8.73 -0.64
N GLY A 19 -4.38 -8.17 0.48
CA GLY A 19 -5.29 -7.85 1.57
C GLY A 19 -4.71 -6.86 2.57
N VAL A 20 -5.61 -6.20 3.28
CA VAL A 20 -5.32 -5.31 4.40
C VAL A 20 -6.34 -5.58 5.50
N SER A 21 -5.88 -5.74 6.74
CA SER A 21 -6.71 -5.72 7.94
C SER A 21 -6.49 -4.40 8.66
N VAL A 22 -7.56 -3.80 9.17
CA VAL A 22 -7.53 -2.54 9.92
C VAL A 22 -8.35 -2.71 11.18
N GLU A 23 -7.72 -2.46 12.33
CA GLU A 23 -8.38 -2.38 13.63
C GLU A 23 -8.22 -0.97 14.16
N CYS A 24 -9.34 -0.31 14.45
CA CYS A 24 -9.36 1.06 14.92
C CYS A 24 -9.76 1.11 16.39
N GLU A 25 -8.98 1.84 17.19
CA GLU A 25 -9.31 2.13 18.58
C GLU A 25 -9.30 3.64 18.86
N LYS A 26 -10.11 4.05 19.84
CA LYS A 26 -10.16 5.45 20.26
C LYS A 26 -8.95 5.73 21.15
N ALA A 27 -8.18 6.73 20.79
CA ALA A 27 -7.03 7.23 21.55
C ALA A 27 -7.31 8.64 22.12
N ASP A 28 -6.40 9.13 22.98
CA ASP A 28 -6.53 10.45 23.62
C ASP A 28 -6.57 11.62 22.60
N ALA A 29 -5.88 11.47 21.46
CA ALA A 29 -5.72 12.50 20.43
C ALA A 29 -6.48 12.23 19.13
N GLY A 30 -7.27 11.15 19.05
CA GLY A 30 -7.96 10.77 17.81
C GLY A 30 -8.32 9.28 17.75
N ILE A 31 -8.10 8.68 16.59
CA ILE A 31 -8.19 7.24 16.38
C ILE A 31 -6.80 6.72 16.02
N ASP A 32 -6.42 5.63 16.68
CA ASP A 32 -5.25 4.85 16.32
C ASP A 32 -5.73 3.65 15.48
N ALA A 33 -5.16 3.50 14.29
CA ALA A 33 -5.42 2.37 13.40
C ALA A 33 -4.20 1.45 13.36
N GLU A 34 -4.39 0.22 13.85
CA GLU A 34 -3.48 -0.89 13.66
C GLU A 34 -3.77 -1.56 12.32
N ILE A 35 -2.73 -1.65 11.47
CA ILE A 35 -2.90 -2.09 10.09
C ILE A 35 -1.95 -3.23 9.78
N THR A 36 -2.49 -4.34 9.31
CA THR A 36 -1.71 -5.48 8.80
C THR A 36 -1.92 -5.62 7.29
N VAL A 37 -0.82 -5.63 6.54
CA VAL A 37 -0.81 -5.83 5.09
C VAL A 37 -0.43 -7.28 4.77
N TYR A 38 -1.17 -7.90 3.86
CA TYR A 38 -0.96 -9.27 3.40
C TYR A 38 -0.52 -9.29 1.94
N GLY A 39 0.48 -10.11 1.65
CA GLY A 39 1.02 -10.24 0.31
C GLY A 39 1.74 -11.56 0.06
N ASP A 40 2.25 -11.70 -1.16
CA ASP A 40 3.00 -12.86 -1.62
C ASP A 40 4.25 -12.40 -2.38
N LEU A 41 5.40 -13.00 -2.07
CA LEU A 41 6.66 -12.78 -2.77
C LEU A 41 6.97 -13.99 -3.66
N LEU A 42 6.68 -13.83 -4.95
CA LEU A 42 6.85 -14.83 -5.99
C LEU A 42 8.22 -14.73 -6.66
N GLY A 43 8.81 -15.86 -7.05
CA GLY A 43 10.04 -15.88 -7.85
C GLY A 43 11.32 -15.42 -7.12
N ALA A 44 11.25 -15.16 -5.81
CA ALA A 44 12.42 -14.80 -5.01
C ALA A 44 13.14 -16.04 -4.45
N ALA A 45 14.47 -16.07 -4.60
CA ALA A 45 15.32 -17.12 -4.00
C ALA A 45 15.67 -16.85 -2.53
N SER A 46 15.51 -15.61 -2.06
CA SER A 46 15.88 -15.17 -0.72
C SER A 46 14.92 -14.10 -0.21
N GLU A 47 15.07 -13.76 1.07
CA GLU A 47 14.37 -12.62 1.67
C GLU A 47 14.69 -11.32 0.90
N THR A 48 13.71 -10.43 0.83
CA THR A 48 13.87 -9.10 0.25
C THR A 48 13.27 -8.05 1.16
N THR A 49 13.70 -6.80 0.98
CA THR A 49 13.11 -5.66 1.68
C THR A 49 12.09 -4.99 0.75
N LEU A 50 10.84 -4.91 1.19
CA LEU A 50 9.77 -4.23 0.49
C LEU A 50 9.49 -2.88 1.15
N PRO A 51 9.59 -1.76 0.40
CA PRO A 51 9.14 -0.47 0.88
C PRO A 51 7.62 -0.37 0.69
N LEU A 52 6.87 -0.31 1.80
CA LEU A 52 5.40 -0.29 1.80
C LEU A 52 4.88 0.99 2.43
N PHE A 53 3.70 1.44 1.99
CA PHE A 53 2.94 2.49 2.64
C PHE A 53 1.51 2.05 2.89
N VAL A 54 0.89 2.67 3.89
CA VAL A 54 -0.54 2.70 4.10
C VAL A 54 -0.99 4.16 4.21
N ALA A 55 -2.13 4.46 3.62
CA ALA A 55 -2.71 5.79 3.63
C ALA A 55 -4.20 5.71 3.89
N LEU A 56 -4.69 6.63 4.71
CA LEU A 56 -6.10 6.95 4.82
C LEU A 56 -6.40 8.09 3.85
N VAL A 57 -7.34 7.88 2.94
CA VAL A 57 -7.76 8.87 1.95
C VAL A 57 -9.23 9.25 2.12
N ASP A 58 -9.56 10.48 1.77
CA ASP A 58 -10.95 10.96 1.68
C ASP A 58 -11.60 10.60 0.33
N LYS A 59 -12.84 11.03 0.14
CA LYS A 59 -13.65 10.82 -1.06
C LYS A 59 -13.05 11.44 -2.34
N ASP A 60 -12.19 12.45 -2.19
CA ASP A 60 -11.55 13.18 -3.28
C ASP A 60 -10.09 12.70 -3.47
N GLU A 61 -9.75 11.54 -2.88
CA GLU A 61 -8.42 10.91 -2.90
C GLU A 61 -7.32 11.73 -2.21
N ASN A 62 -7.69 12.71 -1.38
CA ASN A 62 -6.71 13.44 -0.58
C ASN A 62 -6.20 12.54 0.55
N VAL A 63 -4.88 12.54 0.75
CA VAL A 63 -4.25 11.80 1.85
C VAL A 63 -4.48 12.55 3.16
N LEU A 64 -5.25 11.94 4.05
CA LEU A 64 -5.53 12.48 5.40
C LEU A 64 -4.46 12.05 6.40
N ALA A 65 -4.00 10.81 6.29
CA ALA A 65 -2.90 10.28 7.10
C ALA A 65 -2.11 9.25 6.30
N ARG A 66 -0.81 9.14 6.55
CA ARG A 66 0.06 8.16 5.89
C ARG A 66 1.14 7.63 6.83
N ALA A 67 1.38 6.32 6.76
CA ALA A 67 2.53 5.66 7.35
C ALA A 67 3.29 4.86 6.29
N GLN A 68 4.59 4.71 6.45
CA GLN A 68 5.42 3.92 5.53
C GLN A 68 6.62 3.31 6.24
N GLY A 69 7.16 2.23 5.67
CA GLY A 69 8.29 1.53 6.24
C GLY A 69 8.96 0.58 5.25
N ASN A 70 10.11 0.05 5.67
CA ASN A 70 10.86 -0.97 4.95
C ASN A 70 10.74 -2.30 5.68
N PHE A 71 10.20 -3.32 5.02
CA PHE A 71 9.86 -4.58 5.67
C PHE A 71 10.58 -5.74 5.00
N ARG A 72 11.30 -6.52 5.81
CA ARG A 72 11.96 -7.72 5.32
C ARG A 72 10.95 -8.86 5.25
N VAL A 73 10.75 -9.41 4.06
CA VAL A 73 9.81 -10.50 3.80
C VAL A 73 10.52 -11.71 3.21
N LYS A 74 10.00 -12.89 3.52
CA LYS A 74 10.47 -14.17 2.98
C LYS A 74 9.74 -14.50 1.66
N PRO A 75 10.33 -15.34 0.80
CA PRO A 75 9.61 -15.92 -0.34
C PRO A 75 8.31 -16.60 0.10
N GLY A 76 7.25 -16.47 -0.71
CA GLY A 76 5.90 -16.93 -0.41
C GLY A 76 5.06 -15.89 0.34
N GLN A 77 3.98 -16.36 0.96
CA GLN A 77 3.02 -15.50 1.66
C GLN A 77 3.66 -14.81 2.87
N PHE A 78 3.38 -13.52 3.00
CA PHE A 78 3.83 -12.69 4.11
C PHE A 78 2.70 -11.87 4.70
N LYS A 79 2.89 -11.48 5.96
CA LYS A 79 2.10 -10.47 6.65
C LYS A 79 3.04 -9.45 7.27
N VAL A 80 2.66 -8.19 7.21
CA VAL A 80 3.45 -7.06 7.70
C VAL A 80 2.57 -6.18 8.56
N ASP A 81 2.98 -5.96 9.80
CA ASP A 81 2.35 -4.99 10.68
C ASP A 81 2.96 -3.61 10.40
N MET A 82 2.10 -2.69 9.98
CA MET A 82 2.48 -1.32 9.64
C MET A 82 2.58 -0.45 10.90
N PRO A 83 3.34 0.65 10.87
CA PRO A 83 3.30 1.63 11.95
C PRO A 83 1.86 2.10 12.18
N VAL A 84 1.48 2.23 13.45
CA VAL A 84 0.16 2.71 13.86
C VAL A 84 -0.13 4.05 13.18
N LEU A 85 -1.29 4.12 12.52
CA LEU A 85 -1.73 5.32 11.83
C LEU A 85 -2.69 6.09 12.73
N GLN A 86 -2.24 7.24 13.23
CA GLN A 86 -3.09 8.13 14.01
C GLN A 86 -3.78 9.15 13.10
N PHE A 87 -5.09 9.33 13.25
CA PHE A 87 -5.85 10.33 12.51
C PHE A 87 -7.01 10.91 13.33
N ASP A 88 -7.43 12.12 12.97
CA ASP A 88 -8.60 12.76 13.58
C ASP A 88 -9.87 12.37 12.79
N PRO A 89 -10.85 11.70 13.42
CA PRO A 89 -12.11 11.35 12.75
C PRO A 89 -12.89 12.58 12.27
N SER A 90 -12.63 13.79 12.78
CA SER A 90 -13.26 15.02 12.28
C SER A 90 -12.83 15.39 10.85
N THR A 91 -11.69 14.88 10.41
CA THR A 91 -11.17 15.06 9.04
C THR A 91 -11.77 14.07 8.05
N LEU A 92 -12.35 12.98 8.56
CA LEU A 92 -13.14 12.05 7.76
C LEU A 92 -14.51 12.69 7.52
N GLY A 93 -14.77 13.21 6.32
CA GLY A 93 -16.05 13.84 5.98
C GLY A 93 -17.28 12.95 6.26
N SER A 94 -17.82 12.25 5.26
CA SER A 94 -18.72 11.12 5.54
C SER A 94 -17.88 9.86 5.70
N VAL A 95 -17.99 9.20 6.85
CA VAL A 95 -17.21 7.98 7.22
C VAL A 95 -17.31 6.89 6.15
N ASP A 96 -18.46 6.82 5.47
CA ASP A 96 -18.80 5.87 4.40
C ASP A 96 -17.92 5.99 3.14
N GLN A 97 -17.09 7.04 3.05
CA GLN A 97 -16.28 7.36 1.88
C GLN A 97 -14.78 7.44 2.17
N ALA A 98 -14.35 7.26 3.42
CA ALA A 98 -12.93 7.17 3.74
C ALA A 98 -12.43 5.74 3.46
N ALA A 99 -11.24 5.63 2.86
CA ALA A 99 -10.66 4.34 2.50
C ALA A 99 -9.22 4.22 2.99
N PHE A 100 -8.87 3.02 3.47
CA PHE A 100 -7.48 2.64 3.68
C PHE A 100 -6.93 2.03 2.40
N LEU A 101 -5.79 2.55 1.95
CA LEU A 101 -5.02 2.05 0.82
C LEU A 101 -3.68 1.54 1.33
N ALA A 102 -3.23 0.41 0.80
CA ALA A 102 -1.88 -0.08 0.98
C ALA A 102 -1.21 -0.23 -0.38
N GLY A 103 0.08 0.09 -0.46
CA GLY A 103 0.82 0.01 -1.71
C GLY A 103 2.32 -0.02 -1.50
N PHE A 104 3.04 -0.15 -2.62
CA PHE A 104 4.50 -0.08 -2.64
C PHE A 104 4.96 1.37 -2.74
N VAL A 105 6.02 1.73 -2.04
CA VAL A 105 6.70 3.01 -2.26
C VAL A 105 7.68 2.82 -3.42
N LEU A 106 7.30 3.32 -4.58
CA LEU A 106 8.12 3.27 -5.79
C LEU A 106 9.19 4.36 -5.75
N THR A 107 10.39 4.03 -6.21
CA THR A 107 11.39 5.03 -6.59
C THR A 107 10.93 5.81 -7.82
N ASP A 108 11.52 6.99 -8.07
CA ASP A 108 11.19 7.79 -9.27
C ASP A 108 11.38 7.01 -10.58
N ALA A 109 12.39 6.14 -10.63
CA ALA A 109 12.66 5.29 -11.79
C ALA A 109 11.55 4.25 -12.00
N GLU A 110 11.12 3.59 -10.93
CA GLU A 110 10.03 2.60 -10.96
C GLU A 110 8.68 3.26 -11.26
N LEU A 111 8.41 4.43 -10.66
CA LEU A 111 7.21 5.21 -10.95
C LEU A 111 7.16 5.63 -12.42
N LYS A 112 8.30 6.08 -12.98
CA LYS A 112 8.39 6.44 -14.40
C LYS A 112 8.21 5.24 -15.31
N ALA A 113 8.78 4.09 -14.96
CA ALA A 113 8.59 2.84 -15.70
C ALA A 113 7.12 2.39 -15.67
N ASN A 114 6.48 2.39 -14.50
CA ASN A 114 5.05 2.05 -14.37
C ASN A 114 4.15 2.99 -15.18
N ARG A 115 4.40 4.30 -15.12
CA ARG A 115 3.65 5.28 -15.92
C ARG A 115 3.85 5.08 -17.42
N ALA A 116 5.06 4.74 -17.86
CA ALA A 116 5.33 4.44 -19.26
C ALA A 116 4.56 3.19 -19.72
N THR A 117 4.66 2.09 -18.98
CA THR A 117 3.92 0.84 -19.26
C THR A 117 2.41 1.08 -19.28
N TRP A 118 1.87 1.87 -18.34
CA TRP A 118 0.44 2.20 -18.31
C TRP A 118 -0.01 3.03 -19.51
N ARG A 119 0.80 4.02 -19.93
CA ARG A 119 0.53 4.82 -21.13
C ARG A 119 0.55 3.99 -22.41
N ASP A 120 1.52 3.08 -22.53
CA ASP A 120 1.61 2.14 -23.65
C ASP A 120 0.36 1.24 -23.71
N ASN A 121 -0.07 0.71 -22.56
CA ASN A 121 -1.28 -0.12 -22.48
C ASN A 121 -2.57 0.63 -22.84
N LEU A 122 -2.60 1.95 -22.68
CA LEU A 122 -3.73 2.80 -23.06
C LEU A 122 -3.61 3.40 -24.47
N ASN A 123 -2.53 3.13 -25.21
CA ASN A 123 -2.22 3.76 -26.50
C ASN A 123 -2.17 5.31 -26.42
N ILE A 124 -1.73 5.87 -25.28
CA ILE A 124 -1.60 7.32 -25.10
C ILE A 124 -0.11 7.68 -25.17
N ASN A 125 0.34 8.04 -26.37
CA ASN A 125 1.71 8.48 -26.65
C ASN A 125 2.13 9.74 -25.89
#